data_AF-A0A1L7V5F5-F1
#
_entry.id   AF-A0A1L7V5F5-F1
#
_cell.length_a   1.000
_cell.length_b   1.000
_cell.length_c   1.000
_cell.angle_alpha   90.00
_cell.angle_beta   90.00
_cell.angle_gamma   90.00
#
_symmetry.space_group_name_H-M   'P 1'
#
loop_
_entity.id
_entity.type
_entity.pdbx_description
1 polymer ?
#
loop_
_entity_poly.entity_id
_entity_poly.type
_entity_poly.pdbx_seq_one_letter_code
_entity_poly.pdbx_strand_id
1 'polypeptide(L)'
;MAHAGLVQTSLIWVAYAVAVVLCFAAAIITTFTWQTPRERSAVVSIVAIVSLTSLLATVLLLPVDIALVSATASATLGAKKDWATPERIDSILYTLKVVYYSLYSFDALLCLIVIPFAYFWHEEYDEIEVEEEGRTLSSRFLAAAKYTLFFVAFVVVLFLLGFFVPAAGDSSESHWDLDYFKKLVAQNHGEKALTFALGLLLTLGTLLYVVYTGAGLALLPISFIKAAPSISAPQLHQNTASQLEQNRERQRQIEMRNAGRQEGMSRKDQRELDALVREEQTLVRRERLAAEAQGEGRSRIYQAWLKVCAVFRPIKLLGGIFLLLLSLVIFVSMLITGIDKAKNSVCKERCGYILGQIHVFQPMNFIFVKSAKAFPVDYILMALLVLFFFSSSISGIATVGIRFLWVRIFQIRKGRTAPQALLIATVMLGLIILATNYGIAMLVAPQYSTYGTQTFCANEPKHPGEQPDCRNHKDMIHACSEALKYKHAKDVCTPSVMSTFLNRITITWPFFGLIDFWAQFAFLGVFLIVFVTALFRTPKLNLSQIDQEAEADEEESLLASTGRRFGATWQDVRGKASSSSNESATNGNGSQSAA
;
A
#
# COMPACT_ATOMS: atom_id res chain seq x y z
N MET A 1 -32.24 25.57 8.51
CA MET A 1 -31.95 24.53 7.49
C MET A 1 -30.47 24.49 7.05
N ALA A 2 -29.74 25.62 7.03
CA ALA A 2 -28.28 25.63 6.80
C ALA A 2 -27.46 24.76 7.78
N HIS A 3 -27.92 24.63 9.03
CA HIS A 3 -27.27 23.78 10.05
C HIS A 3 -27.21 22.29 9.65
N ALA A 4 -28.19 21.76 8.93
CA ALA A 4 -28.22 20.33 8.57
C ALA A 4 -27.12 19.95 7.57
N GLY A 5 -26.88 20.81 6.56
CA GLY A 5 -25.79 20.62 5.61
C GLY A 5 -24.41 20.79 6.24
N LEU A 6 -24.29 21.71 7.21
CA LEU A 6 -23.05 21.96 7.94
C LEU A 6 -22.69 20.76 8.85
N VAL A 7 -23.69 20.18 9.52
CA VAL A 7 -23.52 18.95 10.31
C VAL A 7 -23.10 17.79 9.41
N GLN A 8 -23.78 17.54 8.29
CA GLN A 8 -23.43 16.43 7.41
C GLN A 8 -22.02 16.54 6.81
N THR A 9 -21.65 17.73 6.33
CA THR A 9 -20.30 17.98 5.79
C THR A 9 -19.22 17.88 6.88
N SER A 10 -19.48 18.40 8.09
CA SER A 10 -18.54 18.28 9.21
C SER A 10 -18.33 16.83 9.66
N LEU A 11 -19.38 16.00 9.69
CA LEU A 11 -19.29 14.58 10.04
C LEU A 11 -18.41 13.81 9.04
N ILE A 12 -18.49 14.13 7.75
CA ILE A 12 -17.64 13.50 6.72
C ILE A 12 -16.16 13.88 6.94
N TRP A 13 -15.85 15.14 7.25
CA TRP A 13 -14.49 15.56 7.58
C TRP A 13 -13.97 14.93 8.89
N VAL A 14 -14.82 14.79 9.90
CA VAL A 14 -14.45 14.09 11.14
C VAL A 14 -14.15 12.61 10.86
N ALA A 15 -14.98 11.94 10.04
CA ALA A 15 -14.73 10.56 9.63
C ALA A 15 -13.40 10.42 8.87
N TYR A 16 -13.07 11.38 8.00
CA TYR A 16 -11.77 11.43 7.32
C TYR A 16 -10.62 11.59 8.32
N ALA A 17 -10.72 12.51 9.29
CA ALA A 17 -9.71 12.70 10.31
C ALA A 17 -9.49 11.44 11.15
N VAL A 18 -10.57 10.75 11.54
CA VAL A 18 -10.49 9.45 12.23
C VAL A 18 -9.80 8.40 11.35
N ALA A 19 -10.14 8.33 10.06
CA ALA A 19 -9.49 7.42 9.13
C ALA A 19 -7.98 7.69 9.02
N VAL A 20 -7.55 8.96 8.97
CA VAL A 20 -6.12 9.33 8.95
C VAL A 20 -5.40 8.89 10.22
N VAL A 21 -6.02 9.01 11.40
CA VAL A 21 -5.45 8.50 12.66
C VAL A 21 -5.30 6.98 12.64
N LEU A 22 -6.28 6.27 12.10
CA LEU A 22 -6.18 4.81 11.92
C LEU A 22 -5.09 4.45 10.91
N CYS A 23 -4.92 5.22 9.83
CA CYS A 23 -3.84 5.05 8.87
C CYS A 23 -2.47 5.30 9.49
N PHE A 24 -2.34 6.29 10.38
CA PHE A 24 -1.11 6.52 11.13
C PHE A 24 -0.75 5.33 12.02
N ALA A 25 -1.72 4.78 12.76
CA ALA A 25 -1.52 3.56 13.54
C ALA A 25 -1.14 2.36 12.64
N ALA A 26 -1.81 2.20 11.49
CA ALA A 26 -1.49 1.15 10.53
C ALA A 26 -0.10 1.33 9.91
N ALA A 27 0.33 2.56 9.63
CA ALA A 27 1.67 2.88 9.12
C ALA A 27 2.75 2.53 10.15
N ILE A 28 2.54 2.87 11.43
CA ILE A 28 3.43 2.47 12.54
C ILE A 28 3.56 0.95 12.58
N ILE A 29 2.44 0.24 12.64
CA ILE A 29 2.42 -1.22 12.71
C ILE A 29 3.12 -1.82 11.48
N THR A 30 2.85 -1.30 10.29
CA THR A 30 3.44 -1.80 9.04
C THR A 30 4.95 -1.59 9.01
N THR A 31 5.43 -0.39 9.33
CA THR A 31 6.87 -0.08 9.39
C THR A 31 7.59 -1.04 10.35
N PHE A 32 7.11 -1.18 11.59
CA PHE A 32 7.79 -2.02 12.58
C PHE A 32 7.62 -3.53 12.35
N THR A 33 6.58 -3.96 11.63
CA THR A 33 6.40 -5.38 11.29
C THR A 33 7.26 -5.82 10.10
N TRP A 34 7.66 -4.90 9.22
CA TRP A 34 8.45 -5.23 8.03
C TRP A 34 9.94 -4.95 8.22
N GLN A 35 10.30 -3.90 8.97
CA GLN A 35 11.69 -3.51 9.22
C GLN A 35 12.44 -4.51 10.10
N THR A 36 13.70 -4.80 9.74
CA THR A 36 14.62 -5.61 10.55
C THR A 36 14.86 -4.95 11.92
N PRO A 37 14.70 -5.66 13.06
CA PRO A 37 14.90 -5.09 14.39
C PRO A 37 16.29 -4.53 14.69
N ARG A 38 17.33 -5.12 14.08
CA ARG A 38 18.74 -4.79 14.32
C ARG A 38 19.17 -3.47 13.68
N GLU A 39 18.77 -3.22 12.44
CA GLU A 39 19.18 -2.05 11.64
C GLU A 39 18.18 -0.89 11.77
N ARG A 40 17.54 -0.72 12.92
CA ARG A 40 16.49 0.29 13.07
C ARG A 40 17.08 1.69 13.19
N SER A 41 17.06 2.45 12.10
CA SER A 41 17.28 3.89 12.13
C SER A 41 15.98 4.66 12.42
N ALA A 42 16.01 5.50 13.45
CA ALA A 42 14.87 6.33 13.83
C ALA A 42 14.44 7.29 12.70
N VAL A 43 15.41 7.86 11.97
CA VAL A 43 15.13 8.77 10.84
C VAL A 43 14.37 8.05 9.74
N VAL A 44 14.83 6.85 9.36
CA VAL A 44 14.18 6.05 8.32
C VAL A 44 12.78 5.61 8.74
N SER A 45 12.61 5.15 9.99
CA SER A 45 11.29 4.75 10.49
C SER A 45 10.31 5.93 10.51
N ILE A 46 10.74 7.13 10.95
CA ILE A 46 9.89 8.33 10.96
C ILE A 46 9.50 8.72 9.53
N VAL A 47 10.46 8.80 8.61
CA VAL A 47 10.19 9.18 7.21
C VAL A 47 9.26 8.16 6.56
N ALA A 48 9.46 6.86 6.79
CA ALA A 48 8.58 5.82 6.28
C ALA A 48 7.16 5.92 6.85
N ILE A 49 7.01 6.15 8.17
CA ILE A 49 5.68 6.29 8.81
C ILE A 49 4.95 7.52 8.28
N VAL A 50 5.62 8.68 8.22
CA VAL A 50 5.03 9.92 7.71
C VAL A 50 4.62 9.75 6.24
N SER A 51 5.48 9.16 5.42
CA SER A 51 5.20 8.91 4.00
C SER A 51 4.04 7.94 3.80
N LEU A 52 4.03 6.79 4.50
CA LEU A 52 2.92 5.84 4.40
C LEU A 52 1.59 6.43 4.89
N THR A 53 1.63 7.26 5.94
CA THR A 53 0.43 7.93 6.47
C THR A 53 -0.11 8.95 5.45
N SER A 54 0.77 9.77 4.88
CA SER A 54 0.40 10.76 3.85
C SER A 54 -0.20 10.06 2.63
N LEU A 55 0.47 9.02 2.13
CA LEU A 55 -0.01 8.22 1.01
C LEU A 55 -1.40 7.64 1.25
N LEU A 56 -1.62 7.00 2.40
CA LEU A 56 -2.94 6.47 2.78
C LEU A 56 -4.00 7.57 2.91
N ALA A 57 -3.64 8.73 3.48
CA ALA A 57 -4.53 9.88 3.59
C ALA A 57 -4.93 10.42 2.20
N THR A 58 -4.01 10.42 1.23
CA THR A 58 -4.26 10.82 -0.16
C THR A 58 -5.23 9.85 -0.86
N VAL A 59 -5.07 8.54 -0.69
CA VAL A 59 -5.96 7.58 -1.37
C VAL A 59 -7.36 7.56 -0.73
N LEU A 60 -7.45 7.67 0.59
CA LEU A 60 -8.73 7.72 1.31
C LEU A 60 -9.47 9.05 1.13
N LEU A 61 -8.86 10.06 0.50
CA LEU A 61 -9.56 11.29 0.16
C LEU A 61 -10.57 11.08 -0.98
N LEU A 62 -10.36 10.09 -1.87
CA LEU A 62 -11.30 9.78 -2.96
C LEU A 62 -12.74 9.47 -2.49
N PRO A 63 -12.98 8.51 -1.55
CA PRO A 63 -14.34 8.28 -1.05
C PRO A 63 -14.94 9.50 -0.34
N VAL A 64 -14.10 10.35 0.29
CA VAL A 64 -14.53 11.59 0.96
C VAL A 64 -14.97 12.65 -0.05
N ASP A 65 -14.22 12.83 -1.14
CA ASP A 65 -14.58 13.70 -2.27
C ASP A 65 -15.94 13.28 -2.84
N ILE A 66 -16.09 11.99 -3.19
CA ILE A 66 -17.37 11.45 -3.69
C ILE A 66 -18.51 11.69 -2.70
N ALA A 67 -18.29 11.48 -1.40
CA ALA A 67 -19.31 11.67 -0.37
C ALA A 67 -19.73 13.14 -0.22
N LEU A 68 -18.77 14.07 -0.19
CA LEU A 68 -19.04 15.50 -0.07
C LEU A 68 -19.82 16.03 -1.26
N VAL A 69 -19.42 15.65 -2.48
CA VAL A 69 -20.09 16.11 -3.70
C VAL A 69 -21.47 15.45 -3.83
N SER A 70 -21.61 14.16 -3.54
CA SER A 70 -22.90 13.44 -3.54
C SER A 70 -23.87 14.00 -2.50
N ALA A 71 -23.38 14.46 -1.35
CA ALA A 71 -24.22 15.01 -0.29
C ALA A 71 -24.96 16.28 -0.73
N THR A 72 -24.46 17.03 -1.72
CA THR A 72 -25.06 18.27 -2.21
C THR A 72 -26.34 18.07 -3.03
N ALA A 73 -26.56 16.88 -3.60
CA ALA A 73 -27.71 16.60 -4.46
C ALA A 73 -28.72 15.66 -3.79
N SER A 74 -29.96 15.72 -4.28
CA SER A 74 -31.01 14.76 -3.95
C SER A 74 -31.18 13.77 -5.09
N ALA A 75 -30.82 12.51 -4.85
CA ALA A 75 -30.95 11.42 -5.83
C ALA A 75 -32.42 11.10 -6.18
N THR A 76 -33.37 11.47 -5.32
CA THR A 76 -34.80 11.20 -5.55
C THR A 76 -35.52 12.31 -6.30
N LEU A 77 -35.01 13.54 -6.23
CA LEU A 77 -35.61 14.71 -6.87
C LEU A 77 -34.89 15.09 -8.17
N GLY A 78 -33.64 14.66 -8.36
CA GLY A 78 -32.83 15.10 -9.50
C GLY A 78 -32.45 16.58 -9.42
N ALA A 79 -32.34 17.12 -8.20
CA ALA A 79 -32.13 18.54 -7.93
C ALA A 79 -31.15 18.73 -6.76
N LYS A 80 -30.56 19.92 -6.61
CA LYS A 80 -29.68 20.24 -5.47
C LYS A 80 -30.50 20.35 -4.19
N LYS A 81 -29.91 20.02 -3.03
CA LYS A 81 -30.59 20.25 -1.74
C LYS A 81 -30.68 21.74 -1.45
N ASP A 82 -31.68 22.17 -0.69
CA ASP A 82 -31.95 23.59 -0.40
C ASP A 82 -30.77 24.31 0.28
N TRP A 83 -29.94 23.59 1.04
CA TRP A 83 -28.75 24.15 1.69
C TRP A 83 -27.52 24.24 0.77
N ALA A 84 -27.53 23.54 -0.36
CA ALA A 84 -26.41 23.47 -1.30
C ALA A 84 -26.48 24.62 -2.31
N THR A 85 -26.31 25.85 -1.81
CA THR A 85 -26.20 27.04 -2.66
C THR A 85 -24.90 27.02 -3.48
N PRO A 86 -24.83 27.71 -4.63
CA PRO A 86 -23.62 27.77 -5.45
C PRO A 86 -22.37 28.17 -4.66
N GLU A 87 -22.47 29.22 -3.84
CA GLU A 87 -21.37 29.68 -2.98
C GLU A 87 -20.89 28.60 -2.00
N ARG A 88 -21.82 27.79 -1.46
CA ARG A 88 -21.48 26.72 -0.54
C ARG A 88 -20.80 25.55 -1.24
N ILE A 89 -21.29 25.20 -2.43
CA ILE A 89 -20.68 24.17 -3.28
C ILE A 89 -19.26 24.59 -3.65
N ASP A 90 -19.07 25.83 -4.10
CA ASP A 90 -17.75 26.37 -4.44
C ASP A 90 -16.80 26.37 -3.26
N SER A 91 -17.28 26.71 -2.05
CA SER A 91 -16.49 26.60 -0.82
C SER A 91 -16.05 25.16 -0.54
N ILE A 92 -16.94 24.17 -0.69
CA ILE A 92 -16.61 22.74 -0.50
C ILE A 92 -15.57 22.28 -1.52
N LEU A 93 -15.78 22.61 -2.80
CA LEU A 93 -14.86 22.26 -3.88
C LEU A 93 -13.50 22.94 -3.72
N TYR A 94 -13.48 24.20 -3.27
CA TYR A 94 -12.24 24.91 -2.97
C TYR A 94 -11.47 24.25 -1.81
N THR A 95 -12.15 23.90 -0.71
CA THR A 95 -11.51 23.18 0.41
C THR A 95 -10.95 21.83 -0.05
N LEU A 96 -11.72 21.04 -0.81
CA LEU A 96 -11.25 19.79 -1.40
C LEU A 96 -10.04 19.99 -2.31
N LYS A 97 -10.08 21.02 -3.18
CA LYS A 97 -8.94 21.38 -4.05
C LYS A 97 -7.71 21.69 -3.20
N VAL A 98 -7.82 22.55 -2.18
CA VAL A 98 -6.69 22.87 -1.29
C VAL A 98 -6.12 21.62 -0.64
N VAL A 99 -6.96 20.73 -0.09
CA VAL A 99 -6.51 19.50 0.55
C VAL A 99 -5.81 18.58 -0.46
N TYR A 100 -6.39 18.33 -1.64
CA TYR A 100 -5.77 17.52 -2.69
C TYR A 100 -4.41 18.05 -3.12
N TYR A 101 -4.31 19.35 -3.43
CA TYR A 101 -3.06 19.95 -3.84
C TYR A 101 -2.02 19.89 -2.72
N SER A 102 -2.43 20.13 -1.47
CA SER A 102 -1.51 20.03 -0.32
C SER A 102 -0.96 18.62 -0.13
N LEU A 103 -1.80 17.59 -0.19
CA LEU A 103 -1.39 16.20 -0.01
C LEU A 103 -0.54 15.70 -1.17
N TYR A 104 -0.93 15.98 -2.42
CA TYR A 104 -0.13 15.57 -3.59
C TYR A 104 1.21 16.30 -3.64
N SER A 105 1.28 17.59 -3.31
CA SER A 105 2.55 18.31 -3.21
C SER A 105 3.41 17.79 -2.06
N PHE A 106 2.80 17.42 -0.92
CA PHE A 106 3.52 16.83 0.20
C PHE A 106 4.05 15.42 -0.14
N ASP A 107 3.24 14.57 -0.79
CA ASP A 107 3.66 13.25 -1.27
C ASP A 107 4.80 13.37 -2.30
N ALA A 108 4.71 14.32 -3.22
CA ALA A 108 5.78 14.58 -4.19
C ALA A 108 7.07 15.06 -3.52
N LEU A 109 6.99 15.96 -2.54
CA LEU A 109 8.12 16.42 -1.74
C LEU A 109 8.75 15.25 -0.97
N LEU A 110 7.94 14.40 -0.35
CA LEU A 110 8.40 13.22 0.37
C LEU A 110 9.10 12.23 -0.57
N CYS A 111 8.49 11.90 -1.71
CA CYS A 111 9.02 10.93 -2.67
C CYS A 111 10.28 11.41 -3.39
N LEU A 112 10.34 12.69 -3.78
CA LEU A 112 11.43 13.22 -4.61
C LEU A 112 12.57 13.83 -3.79
N ILE A 113 12.35 14.27 -2.55
CA ILE A 113 13.37 14.98 -1.77
C ILE A 113 13.63 14.29 -0.43
N VAL A 114 12.60 14.11 0.40
CA VAL A 114 12.81 13.65 1.80
C VAL A 114 13.23 12.19 1.87
N ILE A 115 12.62 11.30 1.09
CA ILE A 115 12.99 9.87 1.07
C ILE A 115 14.40 9.67 0.49
N PRO A 116 14.77 10.26 -0.67
CA PRO A 116 16.15 10.20 -1.14
C PRO A 116 17.16 10.74 -0.12
N PHE A 117 16.83 11.83 0.58
CA PHE A 117 17.68 12.34 1.67
C PHE A 117 17.83 11.32 2.80
N ALA A 118 16.74 10.73 3.26
CA ALA A 118 16.77 9.72 4.31
C ALA A 118 17.54 8.45 3.89
N TYR A 119 17.48 8.10 2.60
CA TYR A 119 18.22 6.99 2.02
C TYR A 119 19.74 7.24 2.11
N PHE A 120 20.22 8.36 1.54
CA PHE A 120 21.66 8.68 1.56
C PHE A 120 22.17 8.98 2.97
N TRP A 121 21.32 9.55 3.84
CA TRP A 121 21.66 9.74 5.25
C TRP A 121 21.90 8.42 5.99
N HIS A 122 21.14 7.37 5.65
CA HIS A 122 21.32 6.03 6.22
C HIS A 122 22.55 5.33 5.63
N GLU A 123 22.77 5.41 4.32
CA GLU A 123 23.94 4.78 3.67
C GLU A 123 25.25 5.31 4.28
N GLU A 124 25.37 6.64 4.41
CA GLU A 124 26.52 7.28 5.04
C GLU A 124 26.66 6.92 6.54
N TYR A 125 25.58 6.49 7.20
CA TYR A 125 25.67 6.03 8.60
C TYR A 125 26.30 4.63 8.69
N ASP A 126 25.86 3.69 7.86
CA ASP A 126 26.38 2.32 7.86
C ASP A 126 27.84 2.26 7.40
N GLU A 127 28.25 3.08 6.43
CA GLU A 127 29.65 3.13 5.99
C GLU A 127 30.57 3.72 7.08
N ILE A 128 30.11 4.71 7.87
CA ILE A 128 30.94 5.40 8.87
C ILE A 128 31.09 4.60 10.18
N GLU A 129 30.08 3.82 10.61
CA GLU A 129 30.25 2.91 11.77
C GLU A 129 31.40 1.89 11.55
N VAL A 130 31.76 1.61 10.30
CA VAL A 130 32.85 0.70 9.92
C VAL A 130 34.21 1.42 9.84
N GLU A 131 34.25 2.72 9.51
CA GLU A 131 35.51 3.41 9.19
C GLU A 131 36.06 4.39 10.25
N GLU A 132 35.26 5.14 11.05
CA GLU A 132 35.82 6.05 12.08
C GLU A 132 34.76 6.69 13.01
N GLU A 133 34.94 6.61 14.34
CA GLU A 133 34.07 7.18 15.41
C GLU A 133 34.00 8.75 15.45
N GLY A 134 34.47 9.47 14.43
CA GLY A 134 34.89 10.88 14.57
C GLY A 134 34.18 11.96 13.76
N ARG A 135 33.19 11.68 12.89
CA ARG A 135 32.60 12.72 12.02
C ARG A 135 31.42 13.48 12.66
N THR A 136 31.45 14.81 12.55
CA THR A 136 30.38 15.72 13.03
C THR A 136 29.06 15.52 12.28
N LEU A 137 27.92 15.71 12.95
CA LEU A 137 26.58 15.65 12.32
C LEU A 137 26.43 16.61 11.13
N SER A 138 27.16 17.74 11.15
CA SER A 138 27.14 18.73 10.07
C SER A 138 27.81 18.23 8.79
N SER A 139 28.92 17.49 8.88
CA SER A 139 29.56 16.94 7.68
C SER A 139 28.71 15.85 7.03
N ARG A 140 28.00 15.06 7.86
CA ARG A 140 27.04 14.04 7.40
C ARG A 140 25.86 14.65 6.65
N PHE A 141 25.28 15.73 7.18
CA PHE A 141 24.20 16.46 6.50
C PHE A 141 24.64 16.98 5.14
N LEU A 142 25.85 17.53 5.07
CA LEU A 142 26.38 18.10 3.84
C LEU A 142 26.66 17.01 2.78
N ALA A 143 27.16 15.85 3.21
CA ALA A 143 27.35 14.69 2.33
C ALA A 143 26.02 14.16 1.78
N ALA A 144 25.04 13.87 2.64
CA ALA A 144 23.72 13.44 2.22
C ALA A 144 23.03 14.48 1.31
N ALA A 145 23.12 15.78 1.67
CA ALA A 145 22.57 16.87 0.88
C ALA A 145 23.18 16.95 -0.52
N LYS A 146 24.50 16.74 -0.64
CA LYS A 146 25.21 16.70 -1.93
C LYS A 146 24.63 15.62 -2.86
N TYR A 147 24.38 14.42 -2.35
CA TYR A 147 23.79 13.34 -3.16
C TYR A 147 22.32 13.59 -3.49
N THR A 148 21.57 14.28 -2.63
CA THR A 148 20.18 14.67 -2.93
C THR A 148 20.04 15.81 -3.93
N LEU A 149 21.11 16.57 -4.20
CA LEU A 149 21.08 17.69 -5.15
C LEU A 149 20.66 17.23 -6.55
N PHE A 150 20.99 15.98 -6.93
CA PHE A 150 20.53 15.37 -8.18
C PHE A 150 18.99 15.34 -8.27
N PHE A 151 18.31 14.98 -7.19
CA PHE A 151 16.85 14.94 -7.17
C PHE A 151 16.23 16.34 -7.18
N VAL A 152 16.86 17.30 -6.50
CA VAL A 152 16.44 18.71 -6.56
C VAL A 152 16.57 19.24 -7.99
N ALA A 153 17.69 18.98 -8.66
CA ALA A 153 17.89 19.33 -10.06
C ALA A 153 16.85 18.66 -10.97
N PHE A 154 16.54 17.38 -10.73
CA PHE A 154 15.47 16.67 -11.43
C PHE A 154 14.11 17.36 -11.27
N VAL A 155 13.71 17.74 -10.04
CA VAL A 155 12.47 18.50 -9.79
C VAL A 155 12.47 19.81 -10.56
N VAL A 156 13.56 20.58 -10.53
CA VAL A 156 13.68 21.84 -11.28
C VAL A 156 13.50 21.61 -12.78
N VAL A 157 14.14 20.58 -13.34
CA VAL A 157 13.99 20.22 -14.76
C VAL A 157 12.54 19.85 -15.09
N LEU A 158 11.85 19.09 -14.24
CA LEU A 158 10.44 18.76 -14.46
C LEU A 158 9.53 20.00 -14.52
N PHE A 159 9.74 20.96 -13.61
CA PHE A 159 8.97 22.21 -13.62
C PHE A 159 9.30 23.08 -14.84
N LEU A 160 10.58 23.16 -15.24
CA LEU A 160 10.98 23.88 -16.46
C LEU A 160 10.35 23.26 -17.71
N LEU A 161 10.41 21.92 -17.84
CA LEU A 161 9.75 21.22 -18.94
C LEU A 161 8.25 21.49 -18.94
N GLY A 162 7.58 21.35 -17.79
CA GLY A 162 6.15 21.63 -17.69
C GLY A 162 5.77 23.09 -18.00
N PHE A 163 6.66 24.04 -17.73
CA PHE A 163 6.46 25.45 -18.03
C PHE A 163 6.61 25.74 -19.54
N PHE A 164 7.63 25.18 -20.19
CA PHE A 164 7.98 25.49 -21.58
C PHE A 164 7.31 24.62 -22.63
N VAL A 165 6.90 23.39 -22.31
CA VAL A 165 6.25 22.51 -23.30
C VAL A 165 4.86 23.06 -23.65
N PRO A 166 4.50 23.18 -24.94
CA PRO A 166 3.17 23.64 -25.35
C PRO A 166 2.10 22.62 -24.94
N ALA A 167 0.99 23.09 -24.35
CA ALA A 167 -0.12 22.21 -23.99
C ALA A 167 -1.02 22.00 -25.21
N ALA A 168 -1.68 20.84 -25.29
CA ALA A 168 -2.54 20.51 -26.43
C ALA A 168 -3.75 21.45 -26.62
N GLY A 169 -4.04 22.29 -25.62
CA GLY A 169 -5.12 23.29 -25.65
C GLY A 169 -4.69 24.72 -26.01
N ASP A 170 -3.40 24.99 -26.25
CA ASP A 170 -2.92 26.33 -26.66
C ASP A 170 -3.26 26.67 -28.13
N SER A 171 -3.68 25.70 -28.94
CA SER A 171 -4.14 25.92 -30.31
C SER A 171 -5.66 26.15 -30.36
N SER A 172 -6.07 27.36 -30.74
CA SER A 172 -7.45 27.85 -30.83
C SER A 172 -8.35 27.14 -31.84
N GLU A 173 -7.93 26.02 -32.45
CA GLU A 173 -8.62 25.33 -33.55
C GLU A 173 -9.25 23.99 -33.18
N SER A 174 -9.13 23.54 -31.92
CA SER A 174 -9.82 22.31 -31.51
C SER A 174 -11.28 22.61 -31.12
N HIS A 175 -12.20 22.42 -32.07
CA HIS A 175 -13.65 22.45 -31.87
C HIS A 175 -14.08 21.31 -30.91
N TRP A 176 -13.82 21.48 -29.62
CA TRP A 176 -14.44 20.67 -28.57
C TRP A 176 -15.76 21.35 -28.20
N ASP A 177 -16.88 20.81 -28.70
CA ASP A 177 -18.24 21.36 -28.53
C ASP A 177 -18.79 21.31 -27.08
N LEU A 178 -17.93 21.06 -26.08
CA LEU A 178 -18.31 20.87 -24.69
C LEU A 178 -17.63 21.90 -23.79
N ASP A 179 -18.43 22.82 -23.23
CA ASP A 179 -17.96 23.88 -22.32
C ASP A 179 -17.20 23.35 -21.09
N TYR A 180 -17.49 22.11 -20.68
CA TYR A 180 -16.76 21.43 -19.62
C TYR A 180 -15.26 21.33 -19.96
N PHE A 181 -14.91 20.88 -21.17
CA PHE A 181 -13.51 20.73 -21.59
C PHE A 181 -12.80 22.07 -21.76
N LYS A 182 -13.51 23.10 -22.25
CA LYS A 182 -12.95 24.46 -22.36
C LYS A 182 -12.53 25.03 -21.00
N LYS A 183 -13.31 24.78 -19.94
CA LYS A 183 -12.98 25.22 -18.56
C LYS A 183 -11.80 24.46 -17.96
N LEU A 184 -11.53 23.24 -18.41
CA LEU A 184 -10.37 22.44 -17.96
C LEU A 184 -9.03 22.91 -18.59
N VAL A 185 -9.10 23.51 -19.77
CA VAL A 185 -7.94 23.95 -20.57
C VAL A 185 -7.46 25.36 -20.22
N ALA A 186 -8.33 26.26 -19.74
CA ALA A 186 -7.93 27.60 -19.32
C ALA A 186 -7.05 27.54 -18.04
N GLN A 187 -5.72 27.75 -18.19
CA GLN A 187 -4.74 27.53 -17.12
C GLN A 187 -3.76 28.69 -16.94
N ASN A 188 -3.34 28.90 -15.69
CA ASN A 188 -2.14 29.69 -15.38
C ASN A 188 -0.89 28.84 -15.65
N HIS A 189 0.22 29.47 -16.08
CA HIS A 189 1.48 28.77 -16.40
C HIS A 189 2.02 27.89 -15.25
N GLY A 190 1.80 28.27 -13.99
CA GLY A 190 2.18 27.45 -12.83
C GLY A 190 1.34 26.18 -12.65
N GLU A 191 0.03 26.22 -12.92
CA GLU A 191 -0.83 25.03 -12.88
C GLU A 191 -0.46 24.05 -14.02
N LYS A 192 -0.06 24.58 -15.18
CA LYS A 192 0.44 23.79 -16.32
C LYS A 192 1.73 23.01 -15.97
N ALA A 193 2.69 23.67 -15.30
CA ALA A 193 3.92 22.99 -14.87
C ALA A 193 3.67 21.90 -13.82
N LEU A 194 2.79 22.16 -12.85
CA LEU A 194 2.44 21.19 -11.82
C LEU A 194 1.67 19.97 -12.41
N THR A 195 0.74 20.21 -13.32
CA THR A 195 0.00 19.11 -13.99
C THR A 195 0.90 18.27 -14.89
N PHE A 196 1.93 18.86 -15.50
CA PHE A 196 2.95 18.11 -16.23
C PHE A 196 3.76 17.20 -15.31
N ALA A 197 4.28 17.73 -14.20
CA ALA A 197 5.06 16.96 -13.23
C ALA A 197 4.24 15.80 -12.65
N LEU A 198 2.98 16.05 -12.28
CA LEU A 198 2.08 15.00 -11.78
C LEU A 198 1.68 14.00 -12.86
N GLY A 199 1.50 14.43 -14.12
CA GLY A 199 1.28 13.53 -15.26
C GLY A 199 2.47 12.59 -15.50
N LEU A 200 3.71 13.09 -15.38
CA LEU A 200 4.90 12.25 -15.47
C LEU A 200 4.99 11.25 -14.30
N LEU A 201 4.77 11.71 -13.06
CA LEU A 201 4.77 10.82 -11.90
C LEU A 201 3.66 9.76 -11.99
N LEU A 202 2.50 10.14 -12.51
CA LEU A 202 1.38 9.23 -12.79
C LEU A 202 1.81 8.15 -13.78
N THR A 203 2.37 8.52 -14.94
CA THR A 203 2.81 7.54 -15.95
C THR A 203 3.91 6.60 -15.45
N LEU A 204 4.89 7.11 -14.68
CA LEU A 204 5.90 6.27 -14.02
C LEU A 204 5.25 5.32 -13.01
N GLY A 205 4.30 5.82 -12.24
CA GLY A 205 3.48 5.03 -11.33
C GLY A 205 2.66 3.96 -12.04
N THR A 206 2.13 4.25 -13.22
CA THR A 206 1.34 3.33 -14.02
C THR A 206 2.17 2.11 -14.45
N LEU A 207 3.44 2.30 -14.80
CA LEU A 207 4.35 1.18 -15.11
C LEU A 207 4.53 0.25 -13.90
N LEU A 208 4.72 0.81 -12.71
CA LEU A 208 4.83 0.04 -11.46
C LEU A 208 3.49 -0.62 -11.11
N TYR A 209 2.38 0.09 -11.28
CA TYR A 209 1.02 -0.39 -11.02
C TYR A 209 0.67 -1.62 -11.88
N VAL A 210 1.03 -1.61 -13.17
CA VAL A 210 0.83 -2.75 -14.08
C VAL A 210 1.49 -4.02 -13.55
N VAL A 211 2.76 -3.91 -13.12
CA VAL A 211 3.54 -5.07 -12.68
C VAL A 211 3.16 -5.50 -11.27
N TYR A 212 3.23 -4.58 -10.30
CA TYR A 212 3.10 -4.90 -8.88
C TYR A 212 1.64 -5.01 -8.45
N THR A 213 0.79 -4.05 -8.79
CA THR A 213 -0.64 -4.12 -8.42
C THR A 213 -1.36 -5.18 -9.25
N GLY A 214 -1.02 -5.34 -10.54
CA GLY A 214 -1.58 -6.39 -11.40
C GLY A 214 -1.27 -7.79 -10.88
N ALA A 215 -0.01 -8.06 -10.52
CA ALA A 215 0.36 -9.33 -9.90
C ALA A 215 -0.24 -9.48 -8.49
N GLY A 216 -0.22 -8.41 -7.70
CA GLY A 216 -0.73 -8.38 -6.34
C GLY A 216 -2.24 -8.65 -6.23
N LEU A 217 -3.03 -8.12 -7.15
CA LEU A 217 -4.49 -8.30 -7.20
C LEU A 217 -4.89 -9.76 -7.44
N ALA A 218 -4.03 -10.52 -8.13
CA ALA A 218 -4.17 -11.96 -8.31
C ALA A 218 -3.60 -12.75 -7.11
N LEU A 219 -2.41 -12.39 -6.64
CA LEU A 219 -1.68 -13.17 -5.62
C LEU A 219 -2.22 -12.98 -4.21
N LEU A 220 -2.75 -11.80 -3.86
CA LEU A 220 -3.27 -11.52 -2.51
C LEU A 220 -4.40 -12.50 -2.16
N PRO A 221 -5.52 -12.61 -2.88
CA PRO A 221 -6.59 -13.55 -2.54
C PRO A 221 -6.09 -15.01 -2.54
N ILE A 222 -5.23 -15.37 -3.50
CA ILE A 222 -4.63 -16.70 -3.58
C ILE A 222 -3.76 -16.99 -2.36
N SER A 223 -3.04 -15.99 -1.82
CA SER A 223 -2.26 -16.15 -0.59
C SER A 223 -3.16 -16.41 0.61
N PHE A 224 -4.37 -15.85 0.67
CA PHE A 224 -5.32 -16.16 1.75
C PHE A 224 -5.88 -17.58 1.65
N ILE A 225 -6.11 -18.06 0.42
CA ILE A 225 -6.60 -19.42 0.13
C ILE A 225 -5.48 -20.47 0.34
N LYS A 226 -4.28 -20.20 -0.17
CA LYS A 226 -3.11 -21.11 -0.16
C LYS A 226 -2.17 -20.92 1.04
N ALA A 227 -2.41 -19.95 1.93
CA ALA A 227 -1.68 -19.86 3.21
C ALA A 227 -2.05 -20.98 4.19
N ALA A 228 -2.91 -21.93 3.80
CA ALA A 228 -2.84 -23.27 4.36
C ALA A 228 -1.62 -23.95 3.74
N PRO A 229 -0.48 -24.10 4.46
CA PRO A 229 0.61 -24.87 3.92
C PRO A 229 0.07 -26.27 3.62
N SER A 230 0.29 -26.75 2.39
CA SER A 230 -0.09 -28.11 1.97
C SER A 230 0.52 -29.20 2.86
N ILE A 231 1.52 -28.82 3.65
CA ILE A 231 2.10 -29.56 4.76
C ILE A 231 1.83 -28.75 6.02
N SER A 232 0.83 -29.15 6.80
CA SER A 232 0.63 -28.59 8.13
C SER A 232 1.93 -28.73 8.96
N ALA A 233 2.26 -27.77 9.84
CA ALA A 233 3.38 -27.91 10.79
C ALA A 233 3.47 -29.31 11.44
N PRO A 234 2.35 -29.99 11.78
CA PRO A 234 2.37 -31.40 12.19
C PRO A 234 2.81 -32.40 11.11
N GLN A 235 2.41 -32.25 9.85
CA GLN A 235 2.93 -33.10 8.76
C GLN A 235 4.41 -32.84 8.46
N LEU A 236 4.90 -31.60 8.60
CA LEU A 236 6.32 -31.30 8.43
C LEU A 236 7.12 -31.96 9.56
N HIS A 237 6.66 -31.79 10.81
CA HIS A 237 7.26 -32.45 11.97
C HIS A 237 7.27 -33.98 11.80
N GLN A 238 6.16 -34.61 11.40
CA GLN A 238 6.09 -36.06 11.17
C GLN A 238 7.04 -36.54 10.06
N ASN A 239 7.12 -35.82 8.95
CA ASN A 239 8.02 -36.16 7.85
C ASN A 239 9.49 -35.97 8.25
N THR A 240 9.81 -34.90 8.99
CA THR A 240 11.19 -34.65 9.47
C THR A 240 11.60 -35.62 10.55
N ALA A 241 10.71 -35.95 11.50
CA ALA A 241 10.97 -36.93 12.55
C ALA A 241 11.21 -38.33 11.97
N SER A 242 10.41 -38.76 10.98
CA SER A 242 10.63 -40.05 10.31
C SER A 242 11.93 -40.08 9.49
N GLN A 243 12.30 -38.97 8.83
CA GLN A 243 13.60 -38.84 8.16
C GLN A 243 14.78 -38.88 9.15
N LEU A 244 14.64 -38.23 10.30
CA LEU A 244 15.65 -38.22 11.36
C LEU A 244 15.86 -39.63 11.93
N GLU A 245 14.78 -40.36 12.17
CA GLU A 245 14.83 -41.74 12.64
C GLU A 245 15.53 -42.66 11.63
N GLN A 246 15.17 -42.56 10.34
CA GLN A 246 15.84 -43.30 9.27
C GLN A 246 17.34 -42.97 9.16
N ASN A 247 17.72 -41.69 9.33
CA ASN A 247 19.11 -41.28 9.31
C ASN A 247 19.88 -41.91 10.49
N ARG A 248 19.34 -41.84 11.70
CA ARG A 248 19.93 -42.46 12.90
C ARG A 248 20.03 -43.98 12.81
N GLU A 249 19.04 -44.63 12.20
CA GLU A 249 19.11 -46.07 11.92
C GLU A 249 20.26 -46.41 10.96
N ARG A 250 20.45 -45.62 9.89
CA ARG A 250 21.57 -45.82 8.95
C ARG A 250 22.92 -45.59 9.61
N GLN A 251 23.04 -44.56 10.46
CA GLN A 251 24.26 -44.33 11.25
C GLN A 251 24.58 -45.57 12.10
N ARG A 252 23.59 -46.08 12.86
CA ARG A 252 23.74 -47.30 13.66
C ARG A 252 24.11 -48.53 12.83
N GLN A 253 23.54 -48.68 11.63
CA GLN A 253 23.89 -49.80 10.74
C GLN A 253 25.36 -49.74 10.29
N ILE A 254 25.87 -48.55 9.95
CA ILE A 254 27.27 -48.35 9.56
C ILE A 254 28.20 -48.58 10.75
N GLU A 255 27.84 -48.07 11.93
CA GLU A 255 28.58 -48.29 13.17
C GLU A 255 28.62 -49.79 13.53
N MET A 256 27.49 -50.49 13.48
CA MET A 256 27.43 -51.94 13.75
C MET A 256 28.21 -52.75 12.70
N ARG A 257 28.14 -52.39 11.42
CA ARG A 257 28.92 -53.07 10.36
C ARG A 257 30.43 -52.95 10.57
N ASN A 258 30.87 -51.85 11.17
CA ASN A 258 32.28 -51.59 11.44
C ASN A 258 32.70 -51.95 12.89
N ALA A 259 31.75 -52.26 13.77
CA ALA A 259 32.02 -52.73 15.13
C ALA A 259 32.68 -54.12 15.09
N GLY A 260 33.98 -54.17 15.38
CA GLY A 260 34.78 -55.40 15.38
C GLY A 260 35.81 -55.53 14.26
N ARG A 261 35.92 -54.54 13.35
CA ARG A 261 37.02 -54.48 12.38
C ARG A 261 38.32 -54.00 13.04
N GLN A 262 39.38 -54.80 12.97
CA GLN A 262 40.73 -54.41 13.47
C GLN A 262 41.37 -53.28 12.64
N GLU A 263 41.05 -53.17 11.35
CA GLU A 263 41.61 -52.15 10.43
C GLU A 263 40.88 -50.78 10.52
N GLY A 264 39.90 -50.63 11.42
CA GLY A 264 39.09 -49.41 11.52
C GLY A 264 38.05 -49.26 10.39
N MET A 265 37.39 -48.11 10.37
CA MET A 265 36.30 -47.83 9.43
C MET A 265 36.83 -47.52 8.02
N SER A 266 36.18 -48.06 6.98
CA SER A 266 36.55 -47.76 5.59
C SER A 266 36.37 -46.28 5.27
N ARG A 267 37.25 -45.71 4.41
CA ARG A 267 37.12 -44.30 3.95
C ARG A 267 35.78 -44.00 3.28
N LYS A 268 35.15 -44.99 2.66
CA LYS A 268 33.80 -44.83 2.08
C LYS A 268 32.76 -44.67 3.18
N ASP A 269 32.81 -45.55 4.17
CA ASP A 269 31.90 -45.55 5.33
C ASP A 269 32.09 -44.30 6.19
N GLN A 270 33.32 -43.80 6.35
CA GLN A 270 33.60 -42.54 7.02
C GLN A 270 32.94 -41.36 6.31
N ARG A 271 33.09 -41.24 4.98
CA ARG A 271 32.45 -40.16 4.21
C ARG A 271 30.92 -40.24 4.25
N GLU A 272 30.38 -41.45 4.21
CA GLU A 272 28.94 -41.67 4.31
C GLU A 272 28.42 -41.30 5.71
N LEU A 273 29.13 -41.70 6.77
CA LEU A 273 28.81 -41.33 8.14
C LEU A 273 28.88 -39.81 8.35
N ASP A 274 29.95 -39.16 7.87
CA ASP A 274 30.10 -37.70 7.94
C ASP A 274 28.95 -36.98 7.21
N ALA A 275 28.50 -37.52 6.07
CA ALA A 275 27.36 -36.98 5.34
C ALA A 275 26.05 -37.16 6.12
N LEU A 276 25.83 -38.34 6.73
CA LEU A 276 24.66 -38.61 7.56
C LEU A 276 24.63 -37.74 8.82
N VAL A 277 25.77 -37.49 9.46
CA VAL A 277 25.88 -36.61 10.63
C VAL A 277 25.55 -35.16 10.26
N ARG A 278 26.01 -34.67 9.11
CA ARG A 278 25.62 -33.34 8.61
C ARG A 278 24.12 -33.27 8.34
N GLU A 279 23.55 -34.30 7.72
CA GLU A 279 22.11 -34.38 7.47
C GLU A 279 21.32 -34.44 8.78
N GLU A 280 21.77 -35.19 9.79
CA GLU A 280 21.16 -35.22 11.12
C GLU A 280 21.11 -33.82 11.75
N GLN A 281 22.21 -33.07 11.71
CA GLN A 281 22.24 -31.70 12.22
C GLN A 281 21.17 -30.83 11.54
N THR A 282 21.02 -30.94 10.22
CA THR A 282 19.97 -30.20 9.49
C THR A 282 18.56 -30.67 9.84
N LEU A 283 18.34 -31.98 10.03
CA LEU A 283 17.03 -32.54 10.37
C LEU A 283 16.60 -32.20 11.79
N VAL A 284 17.52 -32.25 12.76
CA VAL A 284 17.28 -31.83 14.15
C VAL A 284 16.92 -30.34 14.21
N ARG A 285 17.62 -29.49 13.45
CA ARG A 285 17.27 -28.07 13.34
C ARG A 285 15.85 -27.89 12.81
N ARG A 286 15.49 -28.58 11.72
CA ARG A 286 14.14 -28.54 11.15
C ARG A 286 13.06 -29.02 12.13
N GLU A 287 13.35 -30.08 12.88
CA GLU A 287 12.42 -30.61 13.89
C GLU A 287 12.17 -29.57 14.99
N ARG A 288 13.23 -28.93 15.50
CA ARG A 288 13.13 -27.87 16.49
C ARG A 288 12.29 -26.69 15.99
N LEU A 289 12.51 -26.24 14.75
CA LEU A 289 11.70 -25.17 14.14
C LEU A 289 10.23 -25.58 14.01
N ALA A 290 9.97 -26.83 13.61
CA ALA A 290 8.61 -27.35 13.50
C ALA A 290 7.91 -27.39 14.88
N ALA A 291 8.64 -27.75 15.95
CA ALA A 291 8.17 -27.71 17.34
C ALA A 291 7.93 -26.28 17.84
N GLU A 292 8.85 -25.34 17.56
CA GLU A 292 8.70 -23.93 17.90
C GLU A 292 7.51 -23.28 17.15
N ALA A 293 7.28 -23.67 15.90
CA ALA A 293 6.12 -23.25 15.12
C ALA A 293 4.80 -23.82 15.68
N GLN A 294 4.83 -24.97 16.35
CA GLN A 294 3.70 -25.53 17.09
C GLN A 294 3.46 -24.85 18.45
N GLY A 295 4.38 -23.98 18.89
CA GLY A 295 4.27 -23.22 20.14
C GLY A 295 4.80 -23.98 21.36
N GLU A 296 5.62 -25.00 21.15
CA GLU A 296 6.35 -25.70 22.22
C GLU A 296 7.41 -24.75 22.81
N GLY A 297 7.45 -24.60 24.14
CA GLY A 297 8.39 -23.70 24.83
C GLY A 297 8.04 -22.20 24.90
N ARG A 298 6.92 -21.75 24.31
CA ARG A 298 6.45 -20.34 24.41
C ARG A 298 5.34 -20.14 25.45
N SER A 299 5.12 -18.89 25.85
CA SER A 299 4.13 -18.52 26.88
C SER A 299 2.72 -19.02 26.53
N ARG A 300 1.91 -19.31 27.56
CA ARG A 300 0.50 -19.73 27.40
C ARG A 300 -0.33 -18.77 26.52
N ILE A 301 0.04 -17.49 26.49
CA ILE A 301 -0.57 -16.45 25.65
C ILE A 301 -0.33 -16.73 24.16
N TYR A 302 0.89 -17.13 23.79
CA TYR A 302 1.22 -17.49 22.41
C TYR A 302 0.46 -18.75 21.95
N GLN A 303 0.31 -19.73 22.83
CA GLN A 303 -0.48 -20.94 22.54
C GLN A 303 -1.98 -20.62 22.40
N ALA A 304 -2.52 -19.74 23.24
CA ALA A 304 -3.89 -19.24 23.11
C ALA A 304 -4.07 -18.47 21.79
N TRP A 305 -3.11 -17.63 21.40
CA TRP A 305 -3.10 -16.93 20.11
C TRP A 305 -3.11 -17.91 18.93
N LEU A 306 -2.30 -18.97 18.96
CA LEU A 306 -2.30 -20.01 17.92
C LEU A 306 -3.66 -20.72 17.80
N LYS A 307 -4.32 -21.01 18.92
CA LYS A 307 -5.68 -21.58 18.93
C LYS A 307 -6.71 -20.62 18.35
N VAL A 308 -6.62 -19.34 18.69
CA VAL A 308 -7.47 -18.28 18.11
C VAL A 308 -7.23 -18.18 16.60
N CYS A 309 -5.97 -18.15 16.14
CA CYS A 309 -5.63 -18.17 14.72
C CYS A 309 -6.18 -19.41 14.01
N ALA A 310 -6.23 -20.57 14.67
CA ALA A 310 -6.82 -21.79 14.11
C ALA A 310 -8.34 -21.65 13.91
N VAL A 311 -9.05 -21.01 14.84
CA VAL A 311 -10.50 -20.71 14.72
C VAL A 311 -10.79 -19.70 13.59
N PHE A 312 -9.90 -18.73 13.35
CA PHE A 312 -10.03 -17.78 12.26
C PHE A 312 -9.61 -18.32 10.87
N ARG A 313 -9.11 -19.57 10.76
CA ARG A 313 -8.75 -20.18 9.46
C ARG A 313 -9.90 -20.28 8.46
N PRO A 314 -11.10 -20.78 8.79
CA PRO A 314 -12.23 -20.82 7.85
C PRO A 314 -12.63 -19.41 7.39
N ILE A 315 -12.58 -18.42 8.30
CA ILE A 315 -12.87 -17.02 7.98
C ILE A 315 -11.81 -16.47 7.02
N LYS A 316 -10.54 -16.80 7.20
CA LYS A 316 -9.45 -16.41 6.29
C LYS A 316 -9.64 -17.00 4.89
N LEU A 317 -10.07 -18.26 4.79
CA LEU A 317 -10.35 -18.92 3.52
C LEU A 317 -11.56 -18.30 2.81
N LEU A 318 -12.67 -18.08 3.53
CA LEU A 318 -13.84 -17.37 3.01
C LEU A 318 -13.49 -15.95 2.54
N GLY A 319 -12.68 -15.24 3.33
CA GLY A 319 -12.14 -13.93 2.96
C GLY A 319 -11.31 -14.00 1.68
N GLY A 320 -10.44 -14.99 1.52
CA GLY A 320 -9.68 -15.21 0.30
C GLY A 320 -10.56 -15.48 -0.93
N ILE A 321 -11.60 -16.29 -0.80
CA ILE A 321 -12.58 -16.55 -1.87
C ILE A 321 -13.35 -15.26 -2.23
N PHE A 322 -13.80 -14.52 -1.23
CA PHE A 322 -14.49 -13.24 -1.43
C PHE A 322 -13.60 -12.23 -2.18
N LEU A 323 -12.35 -12.07 -1.75
CA LEU A 323 -11.39 -11.18 -2.42
C LEU A 323 -11.08 -11.65 -3.85
N LEU A 324 -11.05 -12.96 -4.10
CA LEU A 324 -10.87 -13.51 -5.45
C LEU A 324 -12.05 -13.15 -6.36
N LEU A 325 -13.28 -13.32 -5.88
CA LEU A 325 -14.49 -12.92 -6.61
C LEU A 325 -14.49 -11.41 -6.87
N LEU A 326 -14.11 -10.60 -5.88
CA LEU A 326 -13.98 -9.16 -6.03
C LEU A 326 -12.94 -8.79 -7.11
N SER A 327 -11.76 -9.43 -7.12
CA SER A 327 -10.75 -9.23 -8.19
C SER A 327 -11.29 -9.56 -9.58
N LEU A 328 -12.09 -10.63 -9.71
CA LEU A 328 -12.70 -10.99 -10.99
C LEU A 328 -13.76 -9.97 -11.43
N VAL A 329 -14.59 -9.45 -10.52
CA VAL A 329 -15.56 -8.39 -10.83
C VAL A 329 -14.85 -7.11 -11.25
N ILE A 330 -13.77 -6.73 -10.57
CA ILE A 330 -12.93 -5.57 -10.93
C ILE A 330 -12.35 -5.77 -12.33
N PHE A 331 -11.76 -6.94 -12.61
CA PHE A 331 -11.20 -7.29 -13.91
C PHE A 331 -12.23 -7.14 -15.04
N VAL A 332 -13.42 -7.72 -14.87
CA VAL A 332 -14.51 -7.62 -15.87
C VAL A 332 -14.97 -6.17 -16.03
N SER A 333 -15.12 -5.42 -14.93
CA SER A 333 -15.52 -4.00 -14.97
C SER A 333 -14.51 -3.14 -15.72
N MET A 334 -13.21 -3.33 -15.46
CA MET A 334 -12.15 -2.60 -16.15
C MET A 334 -12.08 -2.97 -17.64
N LEU A 335 -12.25 -4.25 -18.00
CA LEU A 335 -12.24 -4.69 -19.38
C LEU A 335 -13.41 -4.09 -20.18
N ILE A 336 -14.63 -4.14 -19.62
CA ILE A 336 -15.81 -3.54 -20.25
C ILE A 336 -15.61 -2.02 -20.44
N THR A 337 -15.14 -1.33 -19.40
CA THR A 337 -14.89 0.12 -19.45
C THR A 337 -13.81 0.47 -20.47
N GLY A 338 -12.73 -0.30 -20.53
CA GLY A 338 -11.68 -0.13 -21.53
C GLY A 338 -12.18 -0.28 -22.96
N ILE A 339 -13.01 -1.31 -23.23
CA ILE A 339 -13.63 -1.53 -24.56
C ILE A 339 -14.60 -0.39 -24.90
N ASP A 340 -15.41 0.05 -23.95
CA ASP A 340 -16.37 1.15 -24.13
C ASP A 340 -15.63 2.46 -24.49
N LYS A 341 -14.58 2.80 -23.73
CA LYS A 341 -13.70 3.95 -24.00
C LYS A 341 -12.99 3.85 -25.35
N ALA A 342 -12.51 2.67 -25.74
CA ALA A 342 -11.83 2.47 -27.02
C ALA A 342 -12.77 2.70 -28.23
N LYS A 343 -14.05 2.32 -28.11
CA LYS A 343 -15.02 2.41 -29.20
C LYS A 343 -15.77 3.74 -29.24
N ASN A 344 -16.18 4.25 -28.08
CA ASN A 344 -17.16 5.32 -27.96
C ASN A 344 -16.58 6.66 -27.46
N SER A 345 -15.26 6.78 -27.26
CA SER A 345 -14.65 8.07 -26.92
C SER A 345 -14.78 9.07 -28.07
N VAL A 346 -15.25 10.27 -27.75
CA VAL A 346 -15.50 11.37 -28.71
C VAL A 346 -14.20 11.82 -29.38
N CYS A 347 -13.10 11.78 -28.63
CA CYS A 347 -11.85 12.44 -28.95
C CYS A 347 -10.64 11.48 -29.09
N LYS A 348 -10.85 10.17 -28.86
CA LYS A 348 -9.86 9.09 -29.00
C LYS A 348 -8.48 9.49 -28.46
N GLU A 349 -7.43 9.38 -29.28
CA GLU A 349 -6.04 9.68 -28.92
C GLU A 349 -5.81 11.16 -28.56
N ARG A 350 -6.59 12.09 -29.12
CA ARG A 350 -6.37 13.54 -28.95
C ARG A 350 -6.73 14.05 -27.54
N CYS A 351 -7.44 13.26 -26.75
CA CYS A 351 -7.84 13.60 -25.37
C CYS A 351 -7.51 12.51 -24.35
N GLY A 352 -6.75 11.48 -24.74
CA GLY A 352 -6.49 10.33 -23.86
C GLY A 352 -7.73 9.47 -23.56
N TYR A 353 -8.61 9.26 -24.54
CA TYR A 353 -9.77 8.35 -24.45
C TYR A 353 -10.78 8.67 -23.33
N ILE A 354 -11.04 9.95 -23.08
CA ILE A 354 -12.13 10.37 -22.19
C ILE A 354 -13.48 10.05 -22.82
N LEU A 355 -14.38 9.51 -22.00
CA LEU A 355 -15.69 9.04 -22.44
C LEU A 355 -16.79 9.89 -21.81
N GLY A 356 -17.54 10.60 -22.67
CA GLY A 356 -18.61 11.49 -22.23
C GLY A 356 -19.79 10.75 -21.57
N GLN A 357 -20.14 9.57 -22.06
CA GLN A 357 -21.24 8.77 -21.52
C GLN A 357 -20.92 7.29 -21.61
N ILE A 358 -21.30 6.54 -20.58
CA ILE A 358 -21.17 5.09 -20.56
C ILE A 358 -22.30 4.49 -21.39
N HIS A 359 -21.95 3.66 -22.37
CA HIS A 359 -22.92 2.98 -23.23
C HIS A 359 -23.12 1.51 -22.85
N VAL A 360 -22.15 0.90 -22.16
CA VAL A 360 -22.17 -0.52 -21.80
C VAL A 360 -22.35 -0.70 -20.29
N PHE A 361 -23.08 -1.74 -19.88
CA PHE A 361 -23.29 -2.05 -18.46
C PHE A 361 -21.97 -2.29 -17.72
N GLN A 362 -21.72 -1.52 -16.65
CA GLN A 362 -20.53 -1.64 -15.80
C GLN A 362 -20.88 -2.24 -14.42
N PRO A 363 -20.38 -3.44 -14.08
CA PRO A 363 -20.73 -4.14 -12.84
C PRO A 363 -20.40 -3.38 -11.56
N MET A 364 -19.18 -2.83 -11.43
CA MET A 364 -18.78 -2.13 -10.21
C MET A 364 -19.60 -0.86 -10.00
N ASN A 365 -19.84 -0.11 -11.07
CA ASN A 365 -20.68 1.09 -11.03
C ASN A 365 -22.10 0.76 -10.54
N PHE A 366 -22.69 -0.35 -11.02
CA PHE A 366 -23.98 -0.84 -10.55
C PHE A 366 -23.98 -1.21 -9.06
N ILE A 367 -22.95 -1.93 -8.60
CA ILE A 367 -22.81 -2.31 -7.18
C ILE A 367 -22.78 -1.07 -6.29
N PHE A 368 -21.96 -0.08 -6.64
CA PHE A 368 -21.86 1.18 -5.88
C PHE A 368 -23.19 1.93 -5.81
N VAL A 369 -23.83 2.16 -6.96
CA VAL A 369 -25.12 2.88 -7.02
C VAL A 369 -26.23 2.13 -6.27
N LYS A 370 -26.23 0.78 -6.27
CA LYS A 370 -27.20 0.00 -5.48
C LYS A 370 -26.90 0.06 -3.99
N SER A 371 -25.63 -0.03 -3.60
CA SER A 371 -25.21 0.04 -2.20
C SER A 371 -25.51 1.40 -1.58
N ALA A 372 -25.50 2.47 -2.38
CA ALA A 372 -25.80 3.84 -1.96
C ALA A 372 -27.23 4.06 -1.43
N LYS A 373 -28.15 3.12 -1.69
CA LYS A 373 -29.49 3.16 -1.10
C LYS A 373 -29.47 3.00 0.43
N ALA A 374 -28.43 2.38 0.97
CA ALA A 374 -28.19 2.23 2.40
C ALA A 374 -27.00 3.12 2.79
N PHE A 375 -27.28 4.37 3.17
CA PHE A 375 -26.24 5.29 3.61
C PHE A 375 -25.60 4.81 4.93
N PRO A 376 -24.25 4.77 5.09
CA PRO A 376 -23.15 5.19 4.19
C PRO A 376 -22.35 4.00 3.59
N VAL A 377 -23.02 2.93 3.18
CA VAL A 377 -22.36 1.65 2.79
C VAL A 377 -21.49 1.80 1.54
N ASP A 378 -21.89 2.62 0.58
CA ASP A 378 -21.20 2.87 -0.68
C ASP A 378 -19.82 3.55 -0.49
N TYR A 379 -19.72 4.49 0.46
CA TYR A 379 -18.44 5.12 0.81
C TYR A 379 -17.50 4.17 1.54
N ILE A 380 -18.04 3.34 2.44
CA ILE A 380 -17.26 2.28 3.11
C ILE A 380 -16.75 1.28 2.07
N LEU A 381 -17.60 0.87 1.12
CA LEU A 381 -17.21 -0.04 0.04
C LEU A 381 -16.12 0.58 -0.84
N MET A 382 -16.20 1.87 -1.13
CA MET A 382 -15.17 2.58 -1.92
C MET A 382 -13.85 2.67 -1.14
N ALA A 383 -13.89 2.95 0.16
CA ALA A 383 -12.70 2.91 1.01
C ALA A 383 -12.08 1.50 1.06
N LEU A 384 -12.89 0.45 1.19
CA LEU A 384 -12.43 -0.94 1.15
C LEU A 384 -11.84 -1.32 -0.22
N LEU A 385 -12.41 -0.84 -1.32
CA LEU A 385 -11.87 -1.03 -2.66
C LEU A 385 -10.49 -0.37 -2.78
N VAL A 386 -10.37 0.88 -2.34
CA VAL A 386 -9.08 1.61 -2.30
C VAL A 386 -8.04 0.86 -1.47
N LEU A 387 -8.39 0.42 -0.25
CA LEU A 387 -7.50 -0.36 0.61
C LEU A 387 -7.16 -1.72 0.01
N PHE A 388 -8.07 -2.31 -0.76
CA PHE A 388 -7.82 -3.56 -1.47
C PHE A 388 -6.77 -3.40 -2.57
N PHE A 389 -6.82 -2.32 -3.36
CA PHE A 389 -5.77 -2.00 -4.32
C PHE A 389 -4.44 -1.74 -3.62
N PHE A 390 -4.44 -0.93 -2.55
CA PHE A 390 -3.23 -0.63 -1.78
C PHE A 390 -2.58 -1.90 -1.18
N SER A 391 -3.37 -2.75 -0.54
CA SER A 391 -2.88 -4.03 0.01
C SER A 391 -2.42 -4.99 -1.08
N SER A 392 -3.09 -4.99 -2.24
CA SER A 392 -2.65 -5.73 -3.43
C SER A 392 -1.28 -5.23 -3.89
N SER A 393 -1.04 -3.92 -3.96
CA SER A 393 0.27 -3.36 -4.30
C SER A 393 1.36 -3.80 -3.32
N ILE A 394 1.09 -3.75 -2.01
CA ILE A 394 2.03 -4.24 -0.98
C ILE A 394 2.34 -5.73 -1.18
N SER A 395 1.30 -6.55 -1.38
CA SER A 395 1.46 -8.00 -1.63
C SER A 395 2.23 -8.26 -2.92
N GLY A 396 2.01 -7.44 -3.95
CA GLY A 396 2.75 -7.47 -5.22
C GLY A 396 4.23 -7.19 -5.01
N ILE A 397 4.59 -6.07 -4.37
CA ILE A 397 5.98 -5.72 -4.09
C ILE A 397 6.64 -6.79 -3.20
N ALA A 398 5.95 -7.34 -2.21
CA ALA A 398 6.49 -8.38 -1.35
C ALA A 398 6.79 -9.71 -2.06
N THR A 399 5.91 -10.13 -2.97
CA THR A 399 6.04 -11.41 -3.69
C THR A 399 6.98 -11.32 -4.90
N VAL A 400 6.87 -10.24 -5.66
CA VAL A 400 7.71 -9.96 -6.82
C VAL A 400 9.11 -9.57 -6.33
N GLY A 401 9.22 -8.76 -5.27
CA GLY A 401 10.46 -8.13 -4.83
C GLY A 401 10.80 -6.90 -5.69
N ILE A 402 11.65 -6.01 -5.18
CA ILE A 402 12.10 -4.83 -5.91
C ILE A 402 13.08 -5.29 -6.99
N ARG A 403 12.66 -5.19 -8.25
CA ARG A 403 13.48 -5.54 -9.42
C ARG A 403 13.86 -4.30 -10.21
N PHE A 404 15.09 -4.27 -10.69
CA PHE A 404 15.50 -3.41 -11.79
C PHE A 404 15.62 -4.29 -13.03
N LEU A 405 14.68 -4.11 -13.97
CA LEU A 405 14.49 -4.96 -15.13
C LEU A 405 14.31 -6.44 -14.72
N TRP A 406 15.36 -7.25 -14.83
CA TRP A 406 15.35 -8.70 -14.59
C TRP A 406 16.06 -9.10 -13.28
N VAL A 407 16.83 -8.17 -12.71
CA VAL A 407 17.65 -8.42 -11.52
C VAL A 407 16.88 -8.00 -10.27
N ARG A 408 16.81 -8.88 -9.27
CA ARG A 408 16.20 -8.58 -7.98
C ARG A 408 17.24 -7.89 -7.09
N ILE A 409 16.98 -6.62 -6.77
CA ILE A 409 17.87 -5.81 -5.91
C ILE A 409 17.54 -6.08 -4.45
N PHE A 410 16.27 -5.92 -4.07
CA PHE A 410 15.83 -6.13 -2.70
C PHE A 410 14.66 -7.10 -2.62
N GLN A 411 14.70 -8.00 -1.65
CA GLN A 411 13.58 -8.86 -1.31
C GLN A 411 12.92 -8.35 -0.04
N ILE A 412 11.65 -7.94 -0.16
CA ILE A 412 10.90 -7.46 0.99
C ILE A 412 10.34 -8.66 1.75
N ARG A 413 10.65 -8.75 3.04
CA ARG A 413 10.19 -9.83 3.93
C ARG A 413 9.78 -9.27 5.28
N LYS A 414 8.78 -9.90 5.89
CA LYS A 414 8.30 -9.52 7.21
C LYS A 414 9.43 -9.66 8.24
N GLY A 415 9.71 -8.59 8.99
CA GLY A 415 10.73 -8.54 10.04
C GLY A 415 12.19 -8.62 9.58
N ARG A 416 12.45 -8.64 8.27
CA ARG A 416 13.81 -8.74 7.69
C ARG A 416 14.00 -7.83 6.47
N THR A 417 13.21 -6.77 6.37
CA THR A 417 13.40 -5.76 5.30
C THR A 417 14.40 -4.71 5.77
N ALA A 418 15.48 -4.54 5.01
CA ALA A 418 16.45 -3.49 5.23
C ALA A 418 15.78 -2.10 5.19
N PRO A 419 16.21 -1.13 6.01
CA PRO A 419 15.61 0.22 6.05
C PRO A 419 15.58 0.92 4.68
N GLN A 420 16.63 0.73 3.89
CA GLN A 420 16.74 1.23 2.51
C GLN A 420 15.68 0.65 1.58
N ALA A 421 15.51 -0.67 1.63
CA ALA A 421 14.49 -1.36 0.85
C ALA A 421 13.08 -0.91 1.24
N LEU A 422 12.85 -0.60 2.52
CA LEU A 422 11.61 -0.02 2.99
C LEU A 422 11.37 1.37 2.38
N LEU A 423 12.37 2.25 2.39
CA LEU A 423 12.28 3.58 1.76
C LEU A 423 11.97 3.49 0.26
N ILE A 424 12.69 2.66 -0.49
CA ILE A 424 12.42 2.47 -1.93
C ILE A 424 11.01 1.91 -2.14
N ALA A 425 10.57 0.95 -1.31
CA ALA A 425 9.21 0.42 -1.37
C ALA A 425 8.16 1.51 -1.10
N THR A 426 8.41 2.45 -0.19
CA THR A 426 7.50 3.58 0.04
C THR A 426 7.40 4.52 -1.16
N VAL A 427 8.51 4.82 -1.85
CA VAL A 427 8.48 5.62 -3.09
C VAL A 427 7.71 4.90 -4.19
N MET A 428 7.98 3.60 -4.38
CA MET A 428 7.26 2.78 -5.37
C MET A 428 5.76 2.75 -5.06
N LEU A 429 5.39 2.55 -3.79
CA LEU A 429 4.00 2.55 -3.37
C LEU A 429 3.34 3.91 -3.57
N GLY A 430 4.08 5.00 -3.34
CA GLY A 430 3.60 6.35 -3.62
C GLY A 430 3.27 6.57 -5.09
N LEU A 431 4.19 6.21 -5.99
CA LEU A 431 3.95 6.29 -7.43
C LEU A 431 2.77 5.40 -7.86
N ILE A 432 2.68 4.17 -7.35
CA ILE A 432 1.58 3.24 -7.63
C ILE A 432 0.23 3.81 -7.18
N ILE A 433 0.18 4.57 -6.09
CA ILE A 433 -1.04 5.18 -5.57
C ILE A 433 -1.60 6.23 -6.52
N LEU A 434 -0.74 7.09 -7.10
CA LEU A 434 -1.19 8.04 -8.12
C LEU A 434 -1.89 7.29 -9.27
N ALA A 435 -1.27 6.23 -9.77
CA ALA A 435 -1.83 5.38 -10.82
C ALA A 435 -3.09 4.63 -10.38
N THR A 436 -3.18 4.24 -9.12
CA THR A 436 -4.36 3.59 -8.54
C THR A 436 -5.56 4.54 -8.52
N ASN A 437 -5.36 5.81 -8.17
CA ASN A 437 -6.42 6.82 -8.23
C ASN A 437 -6.95 6.97 -9.67
N TYR A 438 -6.06 6.99 -10.67
CA TYR A 438 -6.46 6.95 -12.07
C TYR A 438 -7.24 5.67 -12.42
N GLY A 439 -6.70 4.48 -12.10
CA GLY A 439 -7.34 3.21 -12.40
C GLY A 439 -8.75 3.07 -11.80
N ILE A 440 -8.91 3.43 -10.52
CA ILE A 440 -10.21 3.37 -9.85
C ILE A 440 -11.18 4.40 -10.46
N ALA A 441 -10.76 5.66 -10.57
CA ALA A 441 -11.64 6.75 -10.97
C ALA A 441 -11.97 6.75 -12.46
N MET A 442 -11.11 6.20 -13.32
CA MET A 442 -11.31 6.23 -14.78
C MET A 442 -11.71 4.88 -15.39
N LEU A 443 -11.42 3.75 -14.74
CA LEU A 443 -11.64 2.42 -15.33
C LEU A 443 -12.52 1.50 -14.46
N VAL A 444 -12.36 1.48 -13.14
CA VAL A 444 -13.10 0.55 -12.29
C VAL A 444 -14.57 0.96 -12.16
N ALA A 445 -14.82 2.21 -11.77
CA ALA A 445 -16.17 2.76 -11.58
C ALA A 445 -16.23 4.24 -11.97
N PRO A 446 -16.09 4.60 -13.26
CA PRO A 446 -15.94 5.98 -13.69
C PRO A 446 -17.14 6.88 -13.36
N GLN A 447 -18.38 6.45 -13.60
CA GLN A 447 -19.54 7.30 -13.33
C GLN A 447 -19.74 7.56 -11.83
N TYR A 448 -19.63 6.52 -11.01
CA TYR A 448 -19.70 6.67 -9.55
C TYR A 448 -18.52 7.48 -8.99
N SER A 449 -17.31 7.36 -9.55
CA SER A 449 -16.17 8.15 -9.08
C SER A 449 -16.25 9.62 -9.50
N THR A 450 -16.83 9.92 -10.68
CA THR A 450 -17.00 11.30 -11.15
C THR A 450 -18.19 11.98 -10.48
N TYR A 451 -19.37 11.36 -10.43
CA TYR A 451 -20.60 12.01 -9.97
C TYR A 451 -21.23 11.37 -8.73
N GLY A 452 -20.70 10.25 -8.23
CA GLY A 452 -21.28 9.52 -7.11
C GLY A 452 -22.71 9.10 -7.39
N THR A 453 -23.62 9.47 -6.50
CA THR A 453 -25.05 9.12 -6.56
C THR A 453 -25.91 10.21 -7.18
N GLN A 454 -25.29 11.23 -7.78
CA GLN A 454 -26.01 12.39 -8.30
C GLN A 454 -26.84 12.04 -9.54
N THR A 455 -28.07 12.53 -9.53
CA THR A 455 -29.02 12.48 -10.64
C THR A 455 -29.50 13.89 -10.95
N PHE A 456 -29.91 14.13 -12.19
CA PHE A 456 -30.54 15.38 -12.60
C PHE A 456 -31.92 15.13 -13.21
N CYS A 457 -32.79 16.12 -13.10
CA CYS A 457 -34.10 16.16 -13.73
C CYS A 457 -33.98 16.73 -15.16
N ALA A 458 -34.43 15.97 -16.16
CA ALA A 458 -34.39 16.41 -17.56
C ALA A 458 -35.45 17.46 -17.90
N ASN A 459 -36.45 17.68 -17.04
CA ASN A 459 -37.44 18.73 -17.22
C ASN A 459 -36.76 20.11 -17.15
N GLU A 460 -37.01 20.97 -18.15
CA GLU A 460 -36.40 22.30 -18.21
C GLU A 460 -37.06 23.23 -17.18
N PRO A 461 -36.28 23.99 -16.39
CA PRO A 461 -36.85 24.94 -15.43
C PRO A 461 -37.64 26.05 -16.15
N LYS A 462 -38.72 26.52 -15.52
CA LYS A 462 -39.60 27.55 -16.10
C LYS A 462 -38.92 28.92 -16.21
N HIS A 463 -37.98 29.21 -15.31
CA HIS A 463 -37.21 30.44 -15.30
C HIS A 463 -35.70 30.16 -15.20
N PRO A 464 -34.85 31.00 -15.81
CA PRO A 464 -33.39 30.90 -15.66
C PRO A 464 -32.99 31.01 -14.18
N GLY A 465 -32.25 30.02 -13.68
CA GLY A 465 -31.78 29.98 -12.29
C GLY A 465 -32.69 29.23 -11.31
N GLU A 466 -33.88 28.79 -11.73
CA GLU A 466 -34.70 27.89 -10.93
C GLU A 466 -34.23 26.44 -11.04
N GLN A 467 -34.44 25.65 -9.98
CA GLN A 467 -34.14 24.22 -10.02
C GLN A 467 -35.21 23.44 -10.81
N PRO A 468 -34.81 22.44 -11.59
CA PRO A 468 -35.76 21.61 -12.33
C PRO A 468 -36.60 20.74 -11.38
N ASP A 469 -37.91 20.65 -11.64
CA ASP A 469 -38.84 19.85 -10.82
C ASP A 469 -39.34 18.61 -11.58
N CYS A 470 -38.95 17.43 -11.06
CA CYS A 470 -39.38 16.10 -11.53
C CYS A 470 -40.21 15.33 -10.49
N ARG A 471 -40.78 15.97 -9.46
CA ARG A 471 -41.55 15.29 -8.41
C ARG A 471 -42.69 14.40 -8.95
N ASN A 472 -43.36 14.89 -10.01
CA ASN A 472 -44.48 14.20 -10.66
C ASN A 472 -44.06 13.34 -11.86
N HIS A 473 -42.80 13.43 -12.31
CA HIS A 473 -42.26 12.74 -13.48
C HIS A 473 -40.93 12.06 -13.12
N LYS A 474 -41.01 10.98 -12.33
CA LYS A 474 -39.82 10.24 -11.86
C LYS A 474 -39.06 9.53 -12.99
N ASP A 475 -39.72 9.30 -14.11
CA ASP A 475 -39.17 8.77 -15.36
C ASP A 475 -38.17 9.71 -16.04
N MET A 476 -38.27 11.02 -15.76
CA MET A 476 -37.39 12.07 -16.30
C MET A 476 -36.12 12.29 -15.45
N ILE A 477 -35.87 11.45 -14.44
CA ILE A 477 -34.69 11.51 -13.57
C ILE A 477 -33.60 10.62 -14.16
N HIS A 478 -32.48 11.23 -14.57
CA HIS A 478 -31.35 10.54 -15.16
C HIS A 478 -30.10 10.71 -14.30
N ALA A 479 -29.19 9.73 -14.38
CA ALA A 479 -27.89 9.83 -13.71
C ALA A 479 -27.01 10.87 -14.40
N CYS A 480 -26.18 11.58 -13.63
CA CYS A 480 -25.22 12.53 -14.17
C CYS A 480 -24.18 11.83 -15.06
N SER A 481 -23.78 12.49 -16.15
CA SER A 481 -22.76 12.06 -17.11
C SER A 481 -22.00 13.27 -17.68
N GLU A 482 -20.81 13.04 -18.23
CA GLU A 482 -19.95 14.11 -18.78
C GLU A 482 -20.47 14.66 -20.12
N ALA A 483 -21.23 13.87 -20.88
CA ALA A 483 -21.98 14.31 -22.04
C ALA A 483 -23.35 14.84 -21.61
N LEU A 484 -23.39 16.12 -21.22
CA LEU A 484 -24.65 16.76 -20.86
C LEU A 484 -25.38 17.26 -22.12
N LYS A 485 -26.40 16.51 -22.56
CA LYS A 485 -27.32 16.95 -23.63
C LYS A 485 -28.15 18.18 -23.22
N TYR A 486 -28.37 18.36 -21.92
CA TYR A 486 -29.19 19.40 -21.33
C TYR A 486 -28.30 20.46 -20.66
N LYS A 487 -28.51 21.75 -20.99
CA LYS A 487 -27.66 22.85 -20.48
C LYS A 487 -27.77 23.03 -18.96
N HIS A 488 -28.98 22.94 -18.41
CA HIS A 488 -29.28 23.12 -16.99
C HIS A 488 -28.76 21.98 -16.09
N ALA A 489 -28.42 20.83 -16.68
CA ALA A 489 -27.87 19.72 -15.92
C ALA A 489 -26.46 20.04 -15.37
N LYS A 490 -25.76 21.04 -15.91
CA LYS A 490 -24.48 21.55 -15.39
C LYS A 490 -24.63 22.22 -14.02
N ASP A 491 -25.79 22.79 -13.74
CA ASP A 491 -26.06 23.48 -12.48
C ASP A 491 -26.37 22.48 -11.35
N VAL A 492 -26.76 21.24 -11.72
CA VAL A 492 -27.11 20.17 -10.77
C VAL A 492 -25.97 19.16 -10.60
N CYS A 493 -25.31 18.75 -11.68
CA CYS A 493 -24.27 17.73 -11.66
C CYS A 493 -22.90 18.33 -11.36
N THR A 494 -22.41 18.14 -10.14
CA THR A 494 -21.06 18.58 -9.75
C THR A 494 -20.10 17.39 -9.82
N PRO A 495 -19.02 17.44 -10.61
CA PRO A 495 -18.02 16.37 -10.63
C PRO A 495 -17.12 16.41 -9.38
N SER A 496 -16.55 15.27 -9.02
CA SER A 496 -15.52 15.13 -7.98
C SER A 496 -14.24 15.89 -8.35
N VAL A 497 -13.55 16.42 -7.35
CA VAL A 497 -12.29 17.15 -7.57
C VAL A 497 -11.24 16.22 -8.16
N MET A 498 -11.15 14.96 -7.70
CA MET A 498 -10.23 13.97 -8.26
C MET A 498 -10.49 13.74 -9.76
N SER A 499 -11.74 13.54 -10.18
CA SER A 499 -12.05 13.29 -11.60
C SER A 499 -11.72 14.51 -12.46
N THR A 500 -12.03 15.73 -11.99
CA THR A 500 -11.64 16.95 -12.71
C THR A 500 -10.13 17.10 -12.82
N PHE A 501 -9.38 16.71 -11.79
CA PHE A 501 -7.92 16.78 -11.76
C PHE A 501 -7.29 15.79 -12.75
N LEU A 502 -7.75 14.54 -12.75
CA LEU A 502 -7.28 13.51 -13.69
C LEU A 502 -7.67 13.84 -15.14
N ASN A 503 -8.92 14.22 -15.39
CA ASN A 503 -9.38 14.65 -16.71
C ASN A 503 -8.60 15.88 -17.21
N ARG A 504 -8.20 16.78 -16.31
CA ARG A 504 -7.36 17.92 -16.66
C ARG A 504 -5.97 17.48 -17.12
N ILE A 505 -5.33 16.55 -16.42
CA ILE A 505 -4.01 16.02 -16.82
C ILE A 505 -4.10 15.37 -18.20
N THR A 506 -5.08 14.49 -18.43
CA THR A 506 -5.21 13.75 -19.68
C THR A 506 -5.55 14.62 -20.88
N ILE A 507 -6.32 15.70 -20.70
CA ILE A 507 -6.63 16.66 -21.79
C ILE A 507 -5.45 17.59 -22.07
N THR A 508 -4.81 18.11 -21.02
CA THR A 508 -3.68 19.04 -21.17
C THR A 508 -2.49 18.34 -21.82
N TRP A 509 -2.27 17.07 -21.45
CA TRP A 509 -1.17 16.22 -21.88
C TRP A 509 -1.68 14.88 -22.43
N PRO A 510 -2.21 14.83 -23.68
CA PRO A 510 -2.80 13.62 -24.26
C PRO A 510 -1.85 12.42 -24.32
N PHE A 511 -0.54 12.67 -24.43
CA PHE A 511 0.49 11.62 -24.40
C PHE A 511 0.44 10.81 -23.11
N PHE A 512 0.31 11.45 -21.95
CA PHE A 512 0.18 10.76 -20.67
C PHE A 512 -1.12 9.96 -20.62
N GLY A 513 -2.24 10.56 -21.04
CA GLY A 513 -3.52 9.86 -21.11
C GLY A 513 -3.53 8.64 -22.03
N LEU A 514 -2.78 8.68 -23.14
CA LEU A 514 -2.62 7.54 -24.04
C LEU A 514 -1.89 6.37 -23.37
N ILE A 515 -0.76 6.66 -22.71
CA ILE A 515 0.03 5.66 -21.97
C ILE A 515 -0.83 5.07 -20.86
N ASP A 516 -1.46 5.93 -20.05
CA ASP A 516 -2.23 5.51 -18.89
C ASP A 516 -3.44 4.66 -19.28
N PHE A 517 -4.07 4.95 -20.42
CA PHE A 517 -5.18 4.15 -20.96
C PHE A 517 -4.72 2.77 -21.44
N TRP A 518 -3.71 2.69 -22.31
CA TRP A 518 -3.24 1.41 -22.86
C TRP A 518 -2.58 0.52 -21.81
N ALA A 519 -1.93 1.13 -20.82
CA ALA A 519 -1.37 0.41 -19.68
C ALA A 519 -2.43 -0.36 -18.89
N GLN A 520 -3.71 0.02 -18.93
CA GLN A 520 -4.78 -0.74 -18.26
C GLN A 520 -5.00 -2.10 -18.92
N PHE A 521 -4.85 -2.21 -20.25
CA PHE A 521 -4.88 -3.53 -20.91
C PHE A 521 -3.66 -4.37 -20.54
N ALA A 522 -2.48 -3.75 -20.40
CA ALA A 522 -1.30 -4.44 -19.90
C ALA A 522 -1.50 -4.94 -18.46
N PHE A 523 -2.10 -4.12 -17.58
CA PHE A 523 -2.48 -4.51 -16.22
C PHE A 523 -3.39 -5.74 -16.21
N LEU A 524 -4.43 -5.76 -17.05
CA LEU A 524 -5.33 -6.90 -17.19
C LEU A 524 -4.58 -8.15 -17.71
N GLY A 525 -3.67 -7.98 -18.67
CA GLY A 525 -2.83 -9.06 -19.18
C GLY A 525 -1.93 -9.67 -18.10
N VAL A 526 -1.22 -8.84 -17.32
CA VAL A 526 -0.38 -9.29 -16.20
C VAL A 526 -1.23 -10.01 -15.15
N PHE A 527 -2.36 -9.43 -14.77
CA PHE A 527 -3.30 -10.07 -13.83
C PHE A 527 -3.71 -11.47 -14.32
N LEU A 528 -4.10 -11.61 -15.58
CA LEU A 528 -4.54 -12.88 -16.15
C LEU A 528 -3.43 -13.93 -16.16
N ILE A 529 -2.22 -13.55 -16.58
CA ILE A 529 -1.05 -14.45 -16.57
C ILE A 529 -0.76 -14.92 -15.13
N VAL A 530 -0.69 -13.98 -14.18
CA VAL A 530 -0.39 -14.31 -12.78
C VAL A 530 -1.52 -15.14 -12.16
N PHE A 531 -2.77 -14.81 -12.43
CA PHE A 531 -3.93 -15.55 -11.94
C PHE A 531 -3.94 -17.00 -12.45
N VAL A 532 -3.79 -17.21 -13.76
CA VAL A 532 -3.77 -18.54 -14.39
C VAL A 532 -2.58 -19.35 -13.89
N THR A 533 -1.38 -18.77 -13.89
CA THR A 533 -0.18 -19.46 -13.38
C THR A 533 -0.31 -19.81 -11.90
N ALA A 534 -0.90 -18.92 -11.09
CA ALA A 534 -1.12 -19.17 -9.68
C ALA A 534 -2.22 -20.19 -9.41
N LEU A 535 -3.20 -20.39 -10.29
CA LEU A 535 -4.17 -21.49 -10.17
C LEU A 535 -3.48 -22.85 -10.38
N PHE A 536 -2.66 -22.99 -11.42
CA PHE A 536 -2.02 -24.26 -11.76
C PHE A 536 -0.76 -24.57 -10.93
N ARG A 537 -0.06 -23.56 -10.41
CA ARG A 537 1.16 -23.78 -9.62
C ARG A 537 0.81 -24.28 -8.23
N THR A 538 1.27 -25.49 -7.89
CA THR A 538 1.24 -26.00 -6.52
C THR A 538 2.22 -25.21 -5.66
N PRO A 539 1.84 -24.77 -4.44
CA PRO A 539 2.78 -24.14 -3.53
C PRO A 539 3.82 -25.20 -3.13
N LYS A 540 5.04 -25.06 -3.65
CA LYS A 540 6.19 -25.86 -3.20
C LYS A 540 6.80 -25.17 -1.99
N LEU A 541 6.84 -25.88 -0.86
CA LEU A 541 7.52 -25.42 0.35
C LEU A 541 9.02 -25.43 0.05
N ASN A 542 9.67 -24.26 0.08
CA ASN A 542 11.08 -24.15 -0.25
C ASN A 542 11.90 -24.43 1.01
N LEU A 543 12.20 -25.72 1.26
CA LEU A 543 12.89 -26.17 2.48
C LEU A 543 14.24 -25.47 2.69
N SER A 544 14.99 -25.20 1.61
CA SER A 544 16.27 -24.49 1.70
C SER A 544 16.15 -23.06 2.22
N GLN A 545 15.02 -22.39 1.98
CA GLN A 545 14.77 -21.07 2.55
C GLN A 545 14.48 -21.14 4.05
N ILE A 546 13.75 -22.16 4.50
CA ILE A 546 13.48 -22.37 5.92
C ILE A 546 14.79 -22.65 6.67
N ASP A 547 15.67 -23.45 6.07
CA ASP A 547 16.98 -23.74 6.65
C ASP A 547 17.86 -22.49 6.74
N GLN A 548 17.94 -21.69 5.67
CA GLN A 548 18.66 -20.40 5.68
C GLN A 548 18.08 -19.42 6.69
N GLU A 549 16.75 -19.40 6.84
CA GLU A 549 16.08 -18.53 7.79
C GLU A 549 16.43 -18.91 9.23
N ALA A 550 16.50 -20.21 9.50
CA ALA A 550 16.89 -20.74 10.79
C ALA A 550 18.36 -20.50 11.13
N GLU A 551 19.26 -20.65 10.14
CA GLU A 551 20.68 -20.35 10.31
C GLU A 551 20.88 -18.88 10.72
N ALA A 552 20.20 -17.96 10.05
CA ALA A 552 20.24 -16.55 10.41
C ALA A 552 19.66 -16.25 11.81
N ASP A 553 18.55 -16.91 12.22
CA ASP A 553 17.99 -16.75 13.57
C ASP A 553 18.93 -17.31 14.65
N GLU A 554 19.63 -18.40 14.39
CA GLU A 554 20.65 -18.97 15.29
C GLU A 554 21.85 -18.03 15.41
N GLU A 555 22.36 -17.49 14.30
CA GLU A 555 23.42 -16.49 14.30
C GLU A 555 23.02 -15.26 15.12
N GLU A 556 21.80 -14.74 14.93
CA GLU A 556 21.27 -13.63 15.73
C GLU A 556 21.20 -13.97 17.22
N SER A 557 20.72 -15.17 17.57
CA SER A 557 20.64 -15.63 18.95
C SER A 557 22.03 -15.80 19.59
N LEU A 558 22.99 -16.35 18.84
CA LEU A 558 24.37 -16.52 19.28
C LEU A 558 25.04 -15.15 19.50
N LEU A 559 24.87 -14.20 18.58
CA LEU A 559 25.40 -12.84 18.74
C LEU A 559 24.74 -12.11 19.93
N ALA A 560 23.43 -12.24 20.11
CA ALA A 560 22.72 -11.64 21.25
C ALA A 560 23.16 -12.25 22.60
N SER A 561 23.38 -13.57 22.64
CA SER A 561 23.89 -14.25 23.83
C SER A 561 25.34 -13.87 24.14
N THR A 562 26.16 -13.69 23.10
CA THR A 562 27.56 -13.26 23.22
C THR A 562 27.65 -11.83 23.73
N GLY A 563 26.80 -10.90 23.26
CA GLY A 563 26.74 -9.53 23.76
C GLY A 563 26.35 -9.42 25.24
N ARG A 564 25.41 -10.25 25.72
CA ARG A 564 25.08 -10.33 27.16
C ARG A 564 26.22 -10.93 27.97
N ARG A 565 26.89 -11.96 27.44
CA ARG A 565 28.02 -12.61 28.11
C ARG A 565 29.21 -11.65 28.22
N PHE A 566 29.49 -10.88 27.17
CA PHE A 566 30.52 -9.82 27.16
C PHE A 566 30.19 -8.69 28.13
N GLY A 567 28.93 -8.27 28.22
CA GLY A 567 28.49 -7.28 29.21
C GLY A 567 28.63 -7.78 30.66
N ALA A 568 28.34 -9.06 30.90
CA ALA A 568 28.50 -9.70 32.20
C ALA A 568 29.98 -9.87 32.59
N THR A 569 30.86 -10.35 31.70
CA THR A 569 32.30 -10.41 31.96
C THR A 569 32.92 -9.02 32.09
N TRP A 570 32.44 -8.01 31.35
CA TRP A 570 32.93 -6.64 31.47
C TRP A 570 32.54 -5.98 32.80
N GLN A 571 31.35 -6.30 33.32
CA GLN A 571 30.91 -5.87 34.66
C GLN A 571 31.72 -6.55 35.78
N ASP A 572 32.08 -7.83 35.61
CA ASP A 572 32.96 -8.55 36.54
C ASP A 572 34.41 -8.01 36.52
N VAL A 573 34.95 -7.71 35.33
CA VAL A 573 36.31 -7.16 35.17
C VAL A 573 36.44 -5.73 35.72
N ARG A 574 35.34 -4.96 35.76
CA ARG A 574 35.33 -3.61 36.37
C ARG A 574 35.14 -3.59 37.88
N GLY A 575 35.10 -4.75 38.54
CA GLY A 575 35.32 -4.86 39.99
C GLY A 575 34.52 -3.87 40.83
N LYS A 576 33.19 -3.86 40.71
CA LYS A 576 32.35 -3.25 41.75
C LYS A 576 32.12 -4.29 42.83
N ALA A 577 33.07 -4.36 43.77
CA ALA A 577 32.82 -5.00 45.04
C ALA A 577 31.58 -4.34 45.68
N SER A 578 30.53 -5.13 45.87
CA SER A 578 29.42 -4.78 46.75
C SER A 578 29.98 -4.59 48.16
N SER A 579 30.30 -3.35 48.51
CA SER A 579 30.59 -2.94 49.88
C SER A 579 29.33 -3.19 50.73
N SER A 580 29.33 -4.26 51.51
CA SER A 580 28.40 -4.44 52.62
C SER A 580 28.69 -3.35 53.67
N SER A 581 27.84 -2.34 53.75
CA SER A 581 27.86 -1.36 54.82
C SER A 581 27.30 -1.98 56.10
N ASN A 582 28.20 -2.36 57.01
CA ASN A 582 27.91 -2.48 58.44
C ASN A 582 27.75 -1.06 59.00
N GLU A 583 26.51 -0.66 59.32
CA GLU A 583 26.26 0.53 60.13
C GLU A 583 26.31 0.14 61.62
N SER A 584 27.42 0.48 62.26
CA SER A 584 27.55 0.59 63.71
C SER A 584 27.02 1.97 64.14
N ALA A 585 25.80 2.00 64.68
CA ALA A 585 25.25 3.17 65.35
C ALA A 585 25.70 3.19 66.82
N THR A 586 26.57 4.15 67.18
CA THR A 586 26.91 4.46 68.57
C THR A 586 26.89 5.96 68.75
N ASN A 587 25.93 6.48 69.54
CA ASN A 587 26.15 7.64 70.39
C ASN A 587 25.04 7.76 71.47
N GLY A 588 25.40 7.32 72.68
CA GLY A 588 25.48 8.17 73.87
C GLY A 588 24.22 8.83 74.44
N ASN A 589 23.66 8.16 75.46
CA ASN A 589 23.27 8.67 76.79
C ASN A 589 22.23 9.80 76.96
N GLY A 590 21.16 9.47 77.68
CA GLY A 590 20.23 10.42 78.30
C GLY A 590 19.15 9.72 79.13
N SER A 591 19.48 9.43 80.39
CA SER A 591 18.58 8.95 81.45
C SER A 591 17.40 9.91 81.72
N GLN A 592 16.18 9.38 81.93
CA GLN A 592 15.43 9.54 83.19
C GLN A 592 14.10 8.76 83.20
N SER A 593 13.82 8.19 84.37
CA SER A 593 12.63 7.46 84.79
C SER A 593 11.37 8.32 84.85
N ALA A 594 10.18 7.69 84.76
CA ALA A 594 9.28 7.51 85.91
C ALA A 594 7.87 7.05 85.47
N ALA A 595 7.33 6.14 86.28
CA ALA A 595 5.95 5.67 86.41
C ALA A 595 5.40 4.75 85.30
#